data_AF-A0A524PWD0-F1
#
_entry.id   AF-A0A524PWD0-F1
#
_cell.length_a   1.000
_cell.length_b   1.000
_cell.length_c   1.000
_cell.angle_alpha   90.00
_cell.angle_beta   90.00
_cell.angle_gamma   90.00
#
_symmetry.space_group_name_H-M   'P 1'
#
loop_
_entity.id
_entity.type
_entity.pdbx_description
1 polymer ?
#
loop_
_entity_poly.entity_id
_entity_poly.type
_entity_poly.pdbx_seq_one_letter_code
_entity_poly.pdbx_strand_id
1 'polypeptide(L)' 'MKNAVYYYRRYRDLSYIGVALWYIISIVDANVDASLSDFDVGDNLSINIEPVALHTMNGNGFGVGIKLTF' A
#
# COMPACT_ATOMS: atom_id res chain seq x y z
N MET A 1 17.07 42.36 8.90
CA MET A 1 15.97 41.38 9.00
C MET A 1 15.63 40.66 7.69
N LYS A 2 15.91 41.20 6.49
CA LYS A 2 15.57 40.55 5.19
C LYS A 2 16.28 39.20 4.97
N ASN A 3 17.50 39.02 5.47
CA ASN A 3 18.32 37.83 5.21
C ASN A 3 17.76 36.55 5.86
N ALA A 4 17.15 36.64 7.05
CA ALA A 4 16.58 35.48 7.74
C ALA A 4 15.39 34.87 6.98
N VAL A 5 14.58 35.71 6.33
CA VAL A 5 13.42 35.27 5.53
C VAL A 5 13.88 34.54 4.25
N TYR A 6 14.92 35.03 3.59
CA TYR A 6 15.51 34.36 2.42
C TYR A 6 16.11 33.01 2.79
N TYR A 7 16.81 32.94 3.93
CA TYR A 7 17.38 31.69 4.43
C TYR A 7 16.27 30.67 4.70
N TYR A 8 15.26 31.04 5.50
CA TYR A 8 14.15 30.14 5.81
C TYR A 8 13.41 29.63 4.56
N ARG A 9 13.18 30.52 3.57
CA ARG A 9 12.58 30.12 2.28
C ARG A 9 13.43 29.11 1.52
N ARG A 10 14.76 29.28 1.50
CA ARG A 10 15.68 28.40 0.77
C ARG A 10 15.73 26.99 1.38
N TYR A 11 15.80 26.89 2.71
CA TYR A 11 15.80 25.59 3.39
C TYR A 11 14.48 24.86 3.20
N ARG A 12 13.35 25.58 3.26
CA ARG A 12 12.04 24.97 3.02
C ARG A 12 11.92 24.41 1.60
N ASP A 13 12.39 25.14 0.59
CA ASP A 13 12.40 24.70 -0.80
C ASP A 13 13.30 23.46 -1.00
N LEU A 14 14.50 23.47 -0.40
CA LEU A 14 15.40 22.30 -0.37
C LEU A 14 14.75 21.09 0.31
N SER A 15 14.04 21.30 1.42
CA SER A 15 13.30 20.23 2.10
C SER A 15 12.19 19.65 1.22
N TYR A 16 11.43 20.50 0.50
CA TYR A 16 10.40 20.02 -0.42
C TYR A 16 11.00 19.21 -1.58
N ILE A 17 12.09 19.69 -2.17
CA ILE A 17 12.80 18.97 -3.23
C ILE A 17 13.33 17.63 -2.70
N GLY A 18 13.92 17.63 -1.49
CA GLY A 18 14.42 16.42 -0.85
C GLY A 18 13.33 15.39 -0.58
N VAL A 19 12.18 15.81 -0.05
CA VAL A 19 11.03 14.93 0.18
C VAL A 19 10.45 14.41 -1.13
N ALA A 20 10.33 15.24 -2.17
CA ALA A 20 9.85 14.82 -3.48
C ALA A 20 10.78 13.76 -4.11
N LEU A 21 12.09 13.96 -4.02
CA LEU A 21 13.09 13.02 -4.53
C LEU A 21 13.07 11.70 -3.75
N TRP A 22 12.96 11.76 -2.42
CA TRP A 22 12.79 10.58 -1.57
C TRP A 22 11.53 9.78 -1.96
N TYR A 23 10.40 10.46 -2.16
CA TYR A 23 9.14 9.83 -2.51
C TYR A 23 9.20 9.10 -3.86
N ILE A 24 9.84 9.70 -4.87
CA ILE A 24 10.05 9.06 -6.18
C ILE A 24 10.89 7.79 -6.03
N ILE A 25 11.97 7.83 -5.25
CA ILE A 25 12.81 6.66 -4.98
C ILE A 25 11.99 5.56 -4.30
N SER A 26 11.19 5.89 -3.28
CA SER A 26 10.33 4.92 -2.59
C SER A 26 9.30 4.27 -3.53
N ILE A 27 8.75 5.03 -4.49
CA ILE A 27 7.86 4.48 -5.51
C ILE A 27 8.60 3.52 -6.43
N VAL A 28 9.80 3.88 -6.88
CA VAL A 28 10.61 3.02 -7.75
C VAL A 28 10.96 1.72 -7.05
N ASP A 29 11.40 1.79 -5.80
CA ASP A 29 11.71 0.63 -4.95
C ASP A 29 10.49 -0.31 -4.84
N ALA A 30 9.32 0.25 -4.50
CA ALA A 30 8.07 -0.52 -4.44
C ALA A 30 7.65 -1.11 -5.80
N ASN A 31 7.90 -0.41 -6.92
CA ASN A 31 7.60 -0.94 -8.26
C ASN A 31 8.58 -2.03 -8.67
N VAL A 32 9.87 -1.92 -8.31
CA VAL A 32 10.87 -2.96 -8.57
C VAL A 32 10.53 -4.21 -7.76
N ASP A 33 10.24 -4.06 -6.48
CA ASP A 33 9.80 -5.16 -5.61
C ASP A 33 8.48 -5.79 -6.08
N ALA A 34 7.50 -4.97 -6.46
CA ALA A 34 6.24 -5.46 -7.02
C ALA A 34 6.45 -6.17 -8.36
N SER A 35 7.32 -5.65 -9.22
CA SER A 35 7.67 -6.29 -10.50
C SER A 35 8.40 -7.62 -10.30
N LEU A 36 9.13 -7.80 -9.18
CA LEU A 36 9.73 -9.08 -8.82
C LEU A 36 8.72 -10.04 -8.15
N SER A 37 7.80 -9.50 -7.34
CA SER A 37 6.71 -10.26 -6.71
C SER A 37 5.70 -10.77 -7.74
N ASP A 38 5.40 -10.01 -8.81
CA ASP A 38 4.52 -10.47 -9.90
C ASP A 38 5.20 -11.48 -10.83
N PHE A 39 6.54 -11.55 -10.84
CA PHE A 39 7.27 -12.44 -11.75
C PHE A 39 7.44 -13.88 -11.23
N ASP A 40 7.22 -14.12 -9.93
CA ASP A 40 7.17 -15.47 -9.33
C ASP A 40 5.80 -15.79 -8.67
N VAL A 41 4.76 -15.00 -8.97
CA VAL A 41 3.38 -15.41 -8.68
C VAL A 41 2.79 -15.95 -9.98
N GLY A 42 3.11 -17.21 -10.25
CA GLY A 42 2.39 -17.97 -11.28
C GLY A 42 0.91 -18.03 -10.95
N ASP A 43 0.10 -17.27 -11.69
CA ASP A 43 -1.26 -17.56 -12.17
C ASP A 43 -2.24 -18.36 -11.29
N ASN A 44 -2.18 -18.32 -9.95
CA ASN A 44 -3.14 -19.11 -9.15
C ASN A 44 -3.48 -18.59 -7.76
N LEU A 45 -3.16 -17.34 -7.41
CA LEU A 45 -3.68 -16.75 -6.18
C LEU A 45 -5.16 -16.36 -6.35
N SER A 46 -6.04 -17.36 -6.31
CA SER A 46 -7.49 -17.17 -6.43
C SER A 46 -8.09 -16.81 -5.06
N ILE A 47 -8.44 -15.53 -4.89
CA ILE A 47 -9.18 -15.05 -3.72
C ILE A 47 -10.65 -15.48 -3.90
N ASN A 48 -11.03 -16.58 -3.25
CA ASN A 48 -12.43 -17.03 -3.21
C ASN A 48 -13.13 -16.44 -1.98
N ILE A 49 -14.04 -15.49 -2.24
CA ILE A 49 -14.93 -14.93 -1.22
C ILE A 49 -16.22 -15.75 -1.28
N GLU A 50 -16.35 -16.69 -0.36
CA GLU A 50 -17.54 -17.53 -0.27
C GLU A 50 -18.43 -17.02 0.89
N PRO A 51 -19.73 -16.75 0.65
CA PRO A 51 -20.67 -16.47 1.73
C PRO A 51 -20.86 -17.76 2.54
N VAL A 52 -20.34 -17.78 3.76
CA VAL A 52 -20.50 -18.91 4.68
C VAL A 52 -21.75 -18.67 5.50
N ALA A 53 -22.79 -19.48 5.25
CA ALA A 53 -23.95 -19.54 6.12
C ALA A 53 -23.54 -20.14 7.47
N LEU A 54 -23.34 -19.30 8.48
CA LEU A 54 -23.02 -19.72 9.83
C LEU A 54 -24.34 -20.02 10.54
N HIS A 55 -24.63 -21.30 10.71
CA HIS A 55 -25.79 -21.74 11.47
C HIS A 55 -25.50 -21.55 12.97
N THR A 56 -25.85 -20.38 13.51
CA THR A 56 -25.78 -20.08 14.94
C THR A 56 -27.06 -20.53 15.63
N MET A 57 -26.98 -20.88 16.92
CA MET A 57 -28.05 -21.53 17.69
C MET A 57 -29.37 -20.72 17.80
N ASN A 58 -29.41 -19.47 17.32
CA ASN A 58 -30.56 -18.56 17.36
C ASN A 58 -31.10 -18.16 15.97
N GLY A 59 -30.73 -18.87 14.89
CA GLY A 59 -31.23 -18.64 13.53
C GLY A 59 -30.11 -18.45 12.50
N ASN A 60 -30.42 -18.58 11.21
CA ASN A 60 -29.46 -18.46 10.11
C ASN A 60 -28.79 -17.07 10.11
N GLY A 61 -27.51 -17.02 10.48
CA GLY A 61 -26.65 -15.86 10.30
C GLY A 61 -25.89 -15.97 8.98
N PHE A 62 -25.91 -14.91 8.18
CA PHE A 62 -25.06 -14.80 6.99
C PHE A 62 -23.70 -14.24 7.43
N GLY A 63 -22.63 -15.02 7.23
CA GLY A 63 -21.25 -14.58 7.42
C GLY A 63 -20.52 -14.54 6.07
N VAL A 64 -19.50 -13.68 5.97
CA VAL A 64 -18.57 -13.70 4.82
C VAL A 64 -17.29 -14.36 5.29
N GLY A 65 -16.92 -15.47 4.65
CA GLY A 65 -15.66 -16.17 4.90
C GLY A 65 -14.66 -15.82 3.80
N ILE A 66 -13.44 -15.42 4.19
CA ILE A 66 -12.33 -15.24 3.24
C ILE A 66 -11.40 -16.42 3.41
N LYS A 67 -11.23 -17.23 2.35
CA LYS A 67 -10.29 -18.35 2.33
C LYS A 67 -9.18 -18.07 1.32
N LEU A 68 -7.95 -18.11 1.80
CA LEU A 68 -6.75 -18.02 0.97
C LEU A 68 -6.21 -19.44 0.76
N THR A 69 -6.10 -19.86 -0.49
CA THR A 69 -5.47 -21.15 -0.86
C THR A 69 -4.17 -20.82 -1.59
N PHE A 70 -3.06 -21.39 -1.11
CA PHE A 70 -1.71 -21.29 -1.66
C PHE A 70 -1.24 -22.67 -2.12
#